data_AF-A0A6B1EM47-F1
#
_entry.id   AF-A0A6B1EM47-F1
#
_cell.length_a   1.000
_cell.length_b   1.000
_cell.length_c   1.000
_cell.angle_alpha   90.00
_cell.angle_beta   90.00
_cell.angle_gamma   90.00
#
_symmetry.space_group_name_H-M   'P 1'
#
loop_
_entity.id
_entity.type
_entity.pdbx_description
1 polymer ?
#
loop_
_entity_poly.entity_id
_entity_poly.type
_entity_poly.pdbx_seq_one_letter_code
_entity_poly.pdbx_strand_id
1 'polypeptide(L)'
;RGAAKFGLGNLEGAILDYNKAIQINPEYATAYSNRGWTKFRLGESETARGNPEEAERLYEAAIEDATQAIEIEPEHPDAYNKRGAAKFGLGNLEGAILDYNKAIQIDPENANAYSNRAGLKSRLGESETANGNIKKAQRLYEAAVSDATQAIQINPEHAGAYNNRGHAKEALGQKEAAKVDFQKAKELDPDVGQ
;
A
#
# COMPACT_ATOMS: atom_id res chain seq x y z
N ARG A 1 5.98 -10.96 19.74
CA ARG A 1 5.64 -9.72 20.49
C ARG A 1 5.56 -8.49 19.59
N GLY A 2 6.47 -8.31 18.61
CA GLY A 2 6.40 -7.20 17.65
C GLY A 2 5.05 -7.06 16.92
N ALA A 3 4.54 -8.14 16.32
CA ALA A 3 3.24 -8.11 15.61
C ALA A 3 2.05 -7.74 16.52
N ALA A 4 2.05 -8.20 17.78
CA ALA A 4 1.03 -7.84 18.75
C ALA A 4 1.09 -6.34 19.11
N LYS A 5 2.29 -5.79 19.32
CA LYS A 5 2.47 -4.36 19.58
C LYS A 5 2.05 -3.50 18.39
N PHE A 6 2.36 -3.96 17.17
CA PHE A 6 1.90 -3.31 15.94
C PHE A 6 0.36 -3.25 15.90
N GLY A 7 -0.32 -4.37 16.16
CA GLY A 7 -1.79 -4.41 16.21
C GLY A 7 -2.41 -3.52 17.30
N LEU A 8 -1.66 -3.21 18.36
CA LEU A 8 -2.06 -2.27 19.42
C LEU A 8 -1.67 -0.82 19.12
N GLY A 9 -1.12 -0.51 17.94
CA GLY A 9 -0.66 0.83 17.55
C GLY A 9 0.67 1.27 18.17
N ASN A 10 1.34 0.42 18.95
CA ASN A 10 2.67 0.71 19.49
C ASN A 10 3.75 0.38 18.45
N LEU A 11 3.91 1.27 17.47
CA LEU A 11 4.78 1.08 16.32
C LEU A 11 6.27 1.06 16.72
N GLU A 12 6.69 1.99 17.57
CA GLU A 12 8.07 2.09 18.05
C GLU A 12 8.46 0.84 18.85
N GLY A 13 7.57 0.38 19.73
CA GLY A 13 7.76 -0.84 20.50
C GLY A 13 7.78 -2.10 19.63
N ALA A 14 7.04 -2.11 18.51
CA ALA A 14 7.07 -3.19 17.53
C ALA A 14 8.40 -3.21 16.78
N ILE A 15 8.91 -2.05 16.33
CA ILE A 15 10.24 -1.92 15.70
C ILE A 15 11.33 -2.48 16.61
N LEU A 16 11.32 -2.14 17.90
CA LEU A 16 12.30 -2.67 18.87
C LEU A 16 12.26 -4.20 18.98
N ASP A 17 11.07 -4.80 18.95
CA ASP A 17 10.93 -6.26 19.00
C ASP A 17 11.41 -6.93 17.70
N TYR A 18 11.14 -6.31 16.54
CA TYR A 18 11.65 -6.83 15.26
C TYR A 18 13.18 -6.67 15.14
N ASN A 19 13.75 -5.58 15.65
CA ASN A 19 15.21 -5.42 15.77
C ASN A 19 15.81 -6.59 16.55
N LYS A 20 15.18 -6.97 17.66
CA LYS A 20 15.66 -8.10 18.46
C LYS A 20 15.54 -9.43 17.72
N ALA A 21 14.45 -9.65 16.97
CA ALA A 21 14.29 -10.84 16.15
C ALA A 21 15.38 -10.96 15.08
N ILE A 22 15.70 -9.84 14.40
CA ILE A 22 16.76 -9.76 13.39
C ILE A 22 18.15 -9.97 13.99
N GLN A 23 18.42 -9.44 15.19
CA GLN A 23 19.68 -9.72 15.90
C GLN A 23 19.86 -11.20 16.24
N ILE A 24 18.76 -11.91 16.53
CA ILE A 24 18.79 -13.34 16.85
C ILE A 24 18.93 -14.17 15.57
N ASN A 25 18.21 -13.78 14.52
CA ASN A 25 18.27 -14.42 13.21
C ASN A 25 18.33 -13.35 12.09
N PRO A 26 19.52 -13.05 11.56
CA PRO A 26 19.70 -12.10 10.46
C PRO A 26 19.05 -12.56 9.14
N GLU A 27 18.72 -13.84 8.99
CA GLU A 27 18.06 -14.38 7.80
C GLU A 27 16.53 -14.45 7.98
N TYR A 28 15.96 -13.67 8.90
CA TYR A 28 14.53 -13.70 9.17
C TYR A 28 13.76 -12.71 8.28
N ALA A 29 13.51 -13.08 7.02
CA ALA A 29 12.84 -12.24 6.02
C ALA A 29 11.53 -11.61 6.53
N THR A 30 10.67 -12.39 7.20
CA THR A 30 9.40 -11.88 7.76
C THR A 30 9.60 -10.81 8.82
N ALA A 31 10.67 -10.85 9.62
CA ALA A 31 10.95 -9.82 10.62
C ALA A 31 11.37 -8.50 9.95
N TYR A 32 12.17 -8.56 8.89
CA TYR A 32 12.49 -7.39 8.07
C TYR A 32 11.23 -6.84 7.41
N SER A 33 10.44 -7.68 6.72
CA SER A 33 9.18 -7.31 6.08
C SER A 33 8.20 -6.64 7.06
N ASN A 34 8.10 -7.15 8.29
CA ASN A 34 7.22 -6.56 9.32
C ASN A 34 7.78 -5.28 9.94
N ARG A 35 9.10 -5.19 10.12
CA ARG A 35 9.75 -3.95 10.57
C ARG A 35 9.60 -2.84 9.54
N GLY A 36 9.82 -3.15 8.27
CA GLY A 36 9.63 -2.22 7.16
C GLY A 36 8.20 -1.70 7.07
N TRP A 37 7.21 -2.59 7.17
CA TRP A 37 5.81 -2.18 7.23
C TRP A 37 5.50 -1.27 8.43
N THR A 38 6.07 -1.58 9.59
CA THR A 38 5.88 -0.76 10.80
C THR A 38 6.48 0.64 10.64
N LYS A 39 7.68 0.73 10.04
CA LYS A 39 8.31 2.01 9.70
C LYS A 39 7.47 2.81 8.70
N PHE A 40 6.93 2.15 7.67
CA PHE A 40 6.02 2.80 6.71
C PHE A 40 4.81 3.42 7.42
N ARG A 41 4.11 2.65 8.28
CA ARG A 41 2.97 3.15 9.06
C ARG A 41 3.35 4.31 9.99
N LEU A 42 4.55 4.27 10.56
CA LEU A 42 5.06 5.38 11.36
C LEU A 42 5.33 6.62 10.48
N GLY A 43 5.85 6.42 9.27
CA GLY A 43 6.04 7.49 8.28
C GLY A 43 4.72 8.14 7.84
N GLU A 44 3.66 7.34 7.66
CA GLU A 44 2.30 7.87 7.42
C GLU A 44 1.84 8.74 8.60
N SER A 45 2.07 8.27 9.83
CA SER A 45 1.74 9.04 11.04
C SER A 45 2.56 10.34 11.14
N GLU A 46 3.86 10.32 10.80
CA GLU A 46 4.71 11.51 10.82
C GLU A 46 4.32 12.50 9.72
N THR A 47 3.91 12.01 8.55
CA THR A 47 3.31 12.82 7.48
C THR A 47 2.08 13.57 8.00
N ALA A 48 1.16 12.85 8.66
CA ALA A 48 -0.05 13.44 9.24
C ALA A 48 0.24 14.44 10.37
N ARG A 49 1.36 14.29 11.09
CA ARG A 49 1.82 15.22 12.12
C ARG A 49 2.52 16.47 11.57
N GLY A 50 2.75 16.53 10.26
CA GLY A 50 3.46 17.64 9.61
C GLY A 50 4.98 17.53 9.68
N ASN A 51 5.52 16.31 9.81
CA ASN A 51 6.96 16.02 9.88
C ASN A 51 7.44 15.27 8.61
N PRO A 52 7.43 15.91 7.43
CA PRO A 52 7.71 15.23 6.16
C PRO A 52 9.14 14.68 6.06
N GLU A 53 10.13 15.35 6.65
CA GLU A 53 11.53 14.89 6.65
C GLU A 53 11.69 13.57 7.44
N GLU A 54 10.96 13.41 8.55
CA GLU A 54 10.98 12.16 9.30
C GLU A 54 10.21 11.07 8.56
N ALA A 55 9.08 11.42 7.95
CA ALA A 55 8.33 10.49 7.11
C ALA A 55 9.16 9.94 5.95
N GLU A 56 9.90 10.80 5.25
CA GLU A 56 10.81 10.42 4.16
C GLU A 56 11.87 9.42 4.65
N ARG A 57 12.56 9.72 5.75
CA ARG A 57 13.53 8.79 6.36
C ARG A 57 12.89 7.45 6.74
N LEU A 58 11.67 7.45 7.25
CA LEU A 58 10.95 6.23 7.61
C LEU A 58 10.54 5.41 6.38
N TYR A 59 10.15 6.06 5.29
CA TYR A 59 9.83 5.39 4.03
C TYR A 59 11.08 4.79 3.39
N GLU A 60 12.21 5.50 3.38
CA GLU A 60 13.50 4.96 2.92
C GLU A 60 13.91 3.73 3.77
N ALA A 61 13.85 3.85 5.09
CA ALA A 61 14.16 2.76 6.00
C ALA A 61 13.18 1.57 5.88
N ALA A 62 11.96 1.79 5.40
CA ALA A 62 11.00 0.75 5.08
C ALA A 62 11.35 0.04 3.75
N ILE A 63 11.84 0.78 2.76
CA ILE A 63 12.33 0.23 1.49
C ILE A 63 13.57 -0.66 1.72
N GLU A 64 14.50 -0.22 2.56
CA GLU A 64 15.67 -1.01 2.94
C GLU A 64 15.28 -2.34 3.57
N ASP A 65 14.39 -2.31 4.56
CA ASP A 65 13.90 -3.52 5.23
C ASP A 65 13.18 -4.47 4.27
N ALA A 66 12.31 -3.95 3.42
CA ALA A 66 11.62 -4.77 2.45
C ALA A 66 12.58 -5.34 1.38
N THR A 67 13.63 -4.59 1.03
CA THR A 67 14.68 -5.07 0.12
C THR A 67 15.49 -6.20 0.75
N GLN A 68 15.89 -6.06 2.02
CA GLN A 68 16.56 -7.15 2.73
C GLN A 68 15.68 -8.41 2.81
N ALA A 69 14.38 -8.25 3.06
CA ALA A 69 13.45 -9.38 3.05
C ALA A 69 13.40 -10.08 1.68
N ILE A 70 13.44 -9.32 0.58
CA ILE A 70 13.47 -9.85 -0.80
C ILE A 70 14.81 -10.53 -1.11
N GLU A 71 15.93 -10.01 -0.61
CA GLU A 71 17.25 -10.63 -0.80
C GLU A 71 17.35 -11.99 -0.11
N ILE A 72 16.78 -12.09 1.10
CA ILE A 72 16.70 -13.35 1.86
C ILE A 72 15.69 -14.31 1.22
N GLU A 73 14.51 -13.80 0.82
CA GLU A 73 13.42 -14.59 0.24
C GLU A 73 12.87 -13.92 -1.03
N PRO A 74 13.42 -14.27 -2.22
CA PRO A 74 13.05 -13.64 -3.49
C PRO A 74 11.60 -13.87 -3.94
N GLU A 75 10.91 -14.86 -3.36
CA GLU A 75 9.50 -15.16 -3.62
C GLU A 75 8.59 -14.71 -2.47
N HIS A 76 8.92 -13.61 -1.79
CA HIS A 76 8.11 -13.04 -0.71
C HIS A 76 7.15 -11.95 -1.23
N PRO A 77 5.87 -12.25 -1.52
CA PRO A 77 4.93 -11.30 -2.15
C PRO A 77 4.68 -10.06 -1.28
N ASP A 78 4.51 -10.25 0.03
CA ASP A 78 4.29 -9.13 0.95
C ASP A 78 5.47 -8.16 1.01
N ALA A 79 6.72 -8.65 0.90
CA ALA A 79 7.89 -7.78 0.90
C ALA A 79 7.89 -6.86 -0.32
N TYR A 80 7.56 -7.39 -1.51
CA TYR A 80 7.35 -6.56 -2.70
C TYR A 80 6.20 -5.58 -2.51
N ASN A 81 5.04 -6.03 -2.03
CA ASN A 81 3.89 -5.14 -1.80
C ASN A 81 4.25 -3.99 -0.84
N LYS A 82 4.90 -4.29 0.28
CA LYS A 82 5.30 -3.29 1.29
C LYS A 82 6.38 -2.34 0.76
N ARG A 83 7.34 -2.83 -0.03
CA ARG A 83 8.32 -1.96 -0.70
C ARG A 83 7.64 -1.03 -1.70
N GLY A 84 6.65 -1.53 -2.44
CA GLY A 84 5.82 -0.73 -3.34
C GLY A 84 5.08 0.38 -2.60
N ALA A 85 4.49 0.08 -1.44
CA ALA A 85 3.81 1.07 -0.59
C ALA A 85 4.75 2.18 -0.11
N ALA A 86 5.95 1.82 0.36
CA ALA A 86 6.93 2.80 0.79
C ALA A 86 7.45 3.67 -0.37
N LYS A 87 7.74 3.07 -1.53
CA LYS A 87 8.10 3.82 -2.75
C LYS A 87 6.99 4.76 -3.19
N PHE A 88 5.74 4.34 -3.08
CA PHE A 88 4.59 5.16 -3.38
C PHE A 88 4.46 6.36 -2.42
N GLY A 89 4.75 6.17 -1.13
CA GLY A 89 4.84 7.23 -0.13
C GLY A 89 5.90 8.29 -0.48
N LEU A 90 7.03 7.86 -1.05
CA LEU A 90 8.08 8.75 -1.59
C LEU A 90 7.76 9.36 -2.96
N GLY A 91 6.60 9.06 -3.55
CA GLY A 91 6.26 9.50 -4.90
C GLY A 91 6.99 8.78 -6.03
N ASN A 92 7.76 7.71 -5.73
CA ASN A 92 8.37 6.84 -6.72
C ASN A 92 7.31 5.87 -7.31
N LEU A 93 6.43 6.41 -8.16
CA LEU A 93 5.31 5.69 -8.74
C LEU A 93 5.77 4.56 -9.70
N GLU A 94 6.84 4.78 -10.45
CA GLU A 94 7.40 3.78 -11.37
C GLU A 94 7.99 2.57 -10.62
N GLY A 95 8.74 2.82 -9.55
CA GLY A 95 9.26 1.75 -8.71
C GLY A 95 8.16 0.99 -7.98
N ALA A 96 7.12 1.69 -7.53
CA ALA A 96 5.99 1.10 -6.83
C ALA A 96 5.14 0.19 -7.73
N ILE A 97 4.85 0.59 -8.98
CA ILE A 97 4.08 -0.26 -9.91
C ILE A 97 4.81 -1.58 -10.22
N LEU A 98 6.14 -1.55 -10.36
CA LEU A 98 6.94 -2.75 -10.60
C LEU A 98 6.86 -3.72 -9.41
N ASP A 99 6.93 -3.20 -8.19
CA ASP A 99 6.84 -4.01 -6.97
C ASP A 99 5.45 -4.61 -6.78
N TYR A 100 4.38 -3.85 -7.00
CA TYR A 100 3.02 -4.41 -6.94
C TYR A 100 2.76 -5.47 -8.01
N ASN A 101 3.28 -5.25 -9.23
CA ASN A 101 3.19 -6.27 -10.29
C ASN A 101 3.90 -7.56 -9.88
N LYS A 102 5.09 -7.46 -9.27
CA LYS A 102 5.84 -8.63 -8.82
C LYS A 102 5.15 -9.34 -7.66
N ALA A 103 4.58 -8.61 -6.70
CA ALA A 103 3.78 -9.18 -5.62
C ALA A 103 2.60 -10.00 -6.15
N ILE A 104 1.84 -9.45 -7.10
CA ILE A 104 0.69 -10.12 -7.74
C ILE A 104 1.13 -11.30 -8.61
N GLN A 105 2.30 -11.22 -9.25
CA GLN A 105 2.84 -12.33 -10.03
C GLN A 105 3.20 -13.53 -9.13
N ILE A 106 3.77 -13.27 -7.95
CA ILE A 106 4.12 -14.32 -6.98
C ILE A 106 2.85 -14.87 -6.32
N ASP A 107 1.95 -13.98 -5.90
CA ASP A 107 0.70 -14.33 -5.23
C ASP A 107 -0.49 -13.62 -5.90
N PRO A 108 -1.18 -14.30 -6.84
CA PRO A 108 -2.38 -13.78 -7.49
C PRO A 108 -3.58 -13.59 -6.56
N GLU A 109 -3.53 -14.09 -5.32
CA GLU A 109 -4.57 -13.92 -4.30
C GLU A 109 -4.22 -12.79 -3.31
N ASN A 110 -3.21 -11.97 -3.61
CA ASN A 110 -2.82 -10.86 -2.73
C ASN A 110 -3.75 -9.64 -2.90
N ALA A 111 -4.87 -9.63 -2.18
CA ALA A 111 -5.84 -8.51 -2.22
C ALA A 111 -5.21 -7.14 -1.94
N ASN A 112 -4.25 -7.06 -1.01
CA ASN A 112 -3.57 -5.81 -0.66
C ASN A 112 -2.76 -5.27 -1.84
N ALA A 113 -2.04 -6.12 -2.57
CA ALA A 113 -1.25 -5.70 -3.72
C ALA A 113 -2.14 -5.17 -4.86
N TYR A 114 -3.29 -5.82 -5.12
CA TYR A 114 -4.28 -5.30 -6.06
C TYR A 114 -4.85 -3.95 -5.60
N SER A 115 -5.25 -3.82 -4.33
CA SER A 115 -5.78 -2.57 -3.78
C SER A 115 -4.76 -1.44 -3.88
N ASN A 116 -3.51 -1.68 -3.50
CA ASN A 116 -2.43 -0.69 -3.56
C ASN A 116 -2.12 -0.29 -5.00
N ARG A 117 -2.12 -1.25 -5.93
CA ARG A 117 -1.92 -0.98 -7.37
C ARG A 117 -3.08 -0.16 -7.95
N ALA A 118 -4.31 -0.39 -7.48
CA ALA A 118 -5.46 0.43 -7.86
C ALA A 118 -5.29 1.89 -7.43
N GLY A 119 -4.94 2.13 -6.17
CA GLY A 119 -4.67 3.49 -5.66
C GLY A 119 -3.54 4.18 -6.44
N LEU A 120 -2.47 3.45 -6.77
CA LEU A 120 -1.39 3.98 -7.59
C LEU A 120 -1.84 4.34 -9.01
N LYS A 121 -2.60 3.47 -9.66
CA LYS A 121 -3.15 3.75 -11.01
C LYS A 121 -4.09 4.95 -11.00
N SER A 122 -4.88 5.15 -9.96
CA SER A 122 -5.69 6.36 -9.81
C SER A 122 -4.83 7.62 -9.74
N ARG A 123 -3.77 7.65 -8.91
CA ARG A 123 -2.83 8.80 -8.86
C ARG A 123 -2.10 9.05 -10.18
N LEU A 124 -1.70 7.99 -10.89
CA LEU A 124 -1.16 8.14 -12.24
C LEU A 124 -2.22 8.73 -13.18
N GLY A 125 -3.47 8.27 -13.07
CA GLY A 125 -4.60 8.81 -13.83
C GLY A 125 -4.79 10.30 -13.58
N GLU A 126 -4.73 10.74 -12.31
CA GLU A 126 -4.84 12.14 -11.91
C GLU A 126 -3.72 12.99 -12.51
N SER A 127 -2.48 12.48 -12.45
CA SER A 127 -1.33 13.12 -13.07
C SER A 127 -1.50 13.27 -14.59
N GLU A 128 -1.97 12.22 -15.27
CA GLU A 128 -2.23 12.26 -16.71
C GLU A 128 -3.39 13.20 -17.07
N THR A 129 -4.44 13.28 -16.23
CA THR A 129 -5.51 14.27 -16.37
C THR A 129 -4.95 15.68 -16.27
N ALA A 130 -4.12 15.97 -15.26
CA ALA A 130 -3.49 17.27 -15.08
C ALA A 130 -2.58 17.65 -16.26
N ASN A 131 -1.93 16.67 -16.87
CA ASN A 131 -1.10 16.84 -18.07
C ASN A 131 -1.90 16.92 -19.38
N GLY A 132 -3.24 16.84 -19.34
CA GLY A 132 -4.10 16.90 -20.52
C GLY A 132 -4.19 15.58 -21.31
N ASN A 133 -3.58 14.50 -20.84
CA ASN A 133 -3.59 13.17 -21.46
C ASN A 133 -4.83 12.37 -21.08
N ILE A 134 -6.01 12.91 -21.38
CA ILE A 134 -7.32 12.38 -20.94
C ILE A 134 -7.52 10.90 -21.31
N LYS A 135 -7.09 10.50 -22.52
CA LYS A 135 -7.21 9.11 -22.98
C LYS A 135 -6.36 8.13 -22.15
N LYS A 136 -5.17 8.56 -21.71
CA LYS A 136 -4.29 7.73 -20.86
C LYS A 136 -4.83 7.69 -19.44
N ALA A 137 -5.29 8.83 -18.93
CA ALA A 137 -5.95 8.92 -17.63
C ALA A 137 -7.16 7.98 -17.54
N GLN A 138 -8.06 8.01 -18.52
CA GLN A 138 -9.23 7.13 -18.57
C GLN A 138 -8.85 5.65 -18.45
N ARG A 139 -7.85 5.20 -19.23
CA ARG A 139 -7.36 3.80 -19.17
C ARG A 139 -6.79 3.46 -17.81
N LEU A 140 -6.11 4.40 -17.15
CA LEU A 140 -5.54 4.20 -15.82
C LEU A 140 -6.65 4.06 -14.76
N TYR A 141 -7.68 4.90 -14.80
CA TYR A 141 -8.82 4.78 -13.91
C TYR A 141 -9.61 3.48 -14.15
N GLU A 142 -9.84 3.08 -15.40
CA GLU A 142 -10.47 1.80 -15.73
C GLU A 142 -9.64 0.62 -15.18
N ALA A 143 -8.31 0.68 -15.33
CA ALA A 143 -7.41 -0.32 -14.78
C ALA A 143 -7.37 -0.31 -13.24
N ALA A 144 -7.56 0.85 -12.59
CA ALA A 144 -7.70 0.97 -11.15
C ALA A 144 -9.01 0.32 -10.65
N VAL A 145 -10.13 0.57 -11.35
CA VAL A 145 -11.42 -0.09 -11.05
C VAL A 145 -11.30 -1.60 -11.15
N SER A 146 -10.61 -2.11 -12.17
CA SER A 146 -10.38 -3.55 -12.36
C SER A 146 -9.57 -4.15 -11.19
N ASP A 147 -8.44 -3.56 -10.85
CA ASP A 147 -7.60 -4.04 -9.73
C ASP A 147 -8.35 -4.00 -8.40
N ALA A 148 -9.04 -2.89 -8.10
CA ALA A 148 -9.81 -2.79 -6.88
C ALA A 148 -10.97 -3.79 -6.83
N THR A 149 -11.57 -4.12 -7.98
CA THR A 149 -12.60 -5.16 -8.08
C THR A 149 -12.01 -6.54 -7.80
N GLN A 150 -10.82 -6.84 -8.32
CA GLN A 150 -10.11 -8.08 -8.00
C GLN A 150 -9.81 -8.18 -6.50
N ALA A 151 -9.30 -7.11 -5.88
CA ALA A 151 -9.05 -7.06 -4.44
C ALA A 151 -10.32 -7.36 -3.62
N ILE A 152 -11.47 -6.80 -4.01
CA ILE A 152 -12.77 -7.04 -3.38
C ILE A 152 -13.26 -8.48 -3.60
N GLN A 153 -13.00 -9.07 -4.76
CA GLN A 153 -13.37 -10.47 -5.03
C GLN A 153 -12.58 -11.44 -4.14
N ILE A 154 -11.29 -11.18 -3.95
CA ILE A 154 -10.42 -11.98 -3.07
C ILE A 154 -10.80 -11.73 -1.60
N ASN A 155 -10.97 -10.46 -1.20
CA ASN A 155 -11.35 -10.07 0.14
C ASN A 155 -12.52 -9.07 0.14
N PRO A 156 -13.77 -9.55 0.31
CA PRO A 156 -14.95 -8.70 0.34
C PRO A 156 -15.03 -7.72 1.52
N GLU A 157 -14.17 -7.85 2.53
CA GLU A 157 -14.10 -6.96 3.71
C GLU A 157 -12.98 -5.91 3.56
N HIS A 158 -12.33 -5.83 2.40
CA HIS A 158 -11.23 -4.89 2.18
C HIS A 158 -11.72 -3.44 1.95
N ALA A 159 -11.95 -2.69 3.03
CA ALA A 159 -12.45 -1.30 2.98
C ALA A 159 -11.67 -0.39 2.02
N GLY A 160 -10.32 -0.44 2.06
CA GLY A 160 -9.47 0.36 1.18
C GLY A 160 -9.66 0.09 -0.32
N ALA A 161 -10.03 -1.13 -0.71
CA ALA A 161 -10.27 -1.48 -2.11
C ALA A 161 -11.58 -0.85 -2.60
N TYR A 162 -12.63 -0.85 -1.76
CA TYR A 162 -13.85 -0.09 -2.05
C TYR A 162 -13.55 1.41 -2.18
N ASN A 163 -12.78 1.98 -1.26
CA ASN A 163 -12.40 3.40 -1.33
C ASN A 163 -11.64 3.73 -2.64
N ASN A 164 -10.64 2.93 -2.99
CA ASN A 164 -9.86 3.09 -4.22
C ASN A 164 -10.73 2.95 -5.48
N ARG A 165 -11.68 2.00 -5.48
CA ARG A 165 -12.62 1.82 -6.60
C ARG A 165 -13.58 3.01 -6.71
N GLY A 166 -14.04 3.54 -5.58
CA GLY A 166 -14.88 4.73 -5.51
C GLY A 166 -14.21 5.94 -6.16
N HIS A 167 -12.97 6.25 -5.76
CA HIS A 167 -12.21 7.36 -6.36
C HIS A 167 -11.99 7.18 -7.86
N ALA A 168 -11.61 5.98 -8.31
CA ALA A 168 -11.43 5.72 -9.73
C ALA A 168 -12.74 5.86 -10.54
N LYS A 169 -13.86 5.37 -10.00
CA LYS A 169 -15.20 5.54 -10.60
C LYS A 169 -15.64 7.00 -10.65
N GLU A 170 -15.36 7.77 -9.59
CA GLU A 170 -15.65 9.19 -9.56
C GLU A 170 -14.88 9.95 -10.63
N ALA A 171 -13.59 9.65 -10.80
CA ALA A 171 -12.76 10.22 -11.87
C ALA A 171 -13.27 9.85 -13.29
N LEU A 172 -13.92 8.70 -13.43
CA LEU A 172 -14.62 8.29 -14.66
C LEU A 172 -16.03 8.89 -14.81
N GLY A 173 -16.48 9.74 -13.89
CA GLY A 173 -17.81 10.35 -13.90
C GLY A 173 -18.93 9.45 -13.40
N GLN A 174 -18.63 8.26 -12.89
CA GLN A 174 -19.59 7.26 -12.41
C GLN A 174 -20.02 7.53 -10.96
N LYS A 175 -20.51 8.75 -10.70
CA LYS A 175 -20.73 9.29 -9.34
C LYS A 175 -21.62 8.42 -8.45
N GLU A 176 -22.73 7.88 -8.97
CA GLU A 176 -23.62 7.03 -8.17
C GLU A 176 -22.97 5.71 -7.79
N ALA A 177 -22.20 5.10 -8.69
CA ALA A 177 -21.46 3.87 -8.40
C ALA A 177 -20.30 4.12 -7.42
N ALA A 178 -19.67 5.29 -7.47
CA ALA A 178 -18.65 5.71 -6.52
C ALA A 178 -19.22 5.89 -5.10
N LYS A 179 -20.38 6.53 -4.97
CA LYS A 179 -21.08 6.70 -3.67
C LYS A 179 -21.35 5.36 -2.98
N VAL A 180 -21.78 4.35 -3.72
CA VAL A 180 -22.01 3.00 -3.18
C VAL A 180 -20.72 2.39 -2.63
N ASP A 181 -19.61 2.55 -3.35
CA ASP A 181 -18.30 2.05 -2.90
C ASP A 181 -17.81 2.81 -1.65
N PHE A 182 -17.93 4.14 -1.60
CA PHE A 182 -17.55 4.91 -0.42
C PHE A 182 -18.40 4.55 0.81
N GLN A 183 -19.71 4.37 0.62
CA GLN A 183 -20.60 3.94 1.69
C GLN A 183 -20.18 2.58 2.23
N LYS A 184 -19.87 1.63 1.34
CA LYS A 184 -19.41 0.30 1.76
C LYS A 184 -18.04 0.34 2.44
N ALA A 185 -17.12 1.17 1.96
CA ALA A 185 -15.82 1.36 2.59
C ALA A 185 -16.01 1.84 4.04
N LYS A 186 -16.82 2.87 4.26
CA LYS A 186 -17.10 3.45 5.58
C LYS A 186 -17.83 2.49 6.53
N GLU A 187 -18.69 1.63 6.00
CA GLU A 187 -19.35 0.56 6.77
C GLU A 187 -18.35 -0.48 7.30
N LEU A 188 -17.31 -0.79 6.51
CA LEU A 188 -16.27 -1.76 6.88
C LEU A 188 -15.23 -1.14 7.81
N ASP A 189 -14.86 0.12 7.58
CA ASP A 189 -13.88 0.85 8.36
C ASP A 189 -14.27 2.34 8.41
N PRO A 190 -14.77 2.86 9.54
CA PRO A 190 -15.17 4.27 9.67
C PRO A 190 -14.05 5.30 9.45
N ASP A 191 -12.79 4.87 9.61
CA ASP A 191 -11.61 5.72 9.46
C ASP A 191 -10.99 5.64 8.06
N VAL A 192 -11.58 4.86 7.15
CA VAL A 192 -11.09 4.74 5.78
C VAL A 192 -11.21 6.07 5.02
N GLY A 193 -10.09 6.54 4.46
CA GLY A 193 -10.06 7.73 3.59
C GLY A 193 -10.24 9.08 4.31
N GLN A 194 -10.10 9.13 5.64
CA GLN A 194 -9.89 10.38 6.40
C GLN A 194 -8.43 10.82 6.34
#